data_AF-A0A932KGQ6-F1
#
_entry.id   AF-A0A932KGQ6-F1
#
_cell.length_a   1.000
_cell.length_b   1.000
_cell.length_c   1.000
_cell.angle_alpha   90.00
_cell.angle_beta   90.00
_cell.angle_gamma   90.00
#
_symmetry.space_group_name_H-M   'P 1'
#
loop_
_entity.id
_entity.type
_entity.pdbx_description
1 polymer ?
#
loop_
_entity_poly.entity_id
_entity_poly.type
_entity_poly.pdbx_seq_one_letter_code
_entity_poly.pdbx_strand_id
1 'polypeptide(L)'
;MQQDEEKNGSEPGTPDWGVEKPDHYGYASDEERRMKRGLEDWELVEKIPESQRNLPYWFVAVVVVVTLIAVGLSFPFWGDRPGHPRPWFDWGFAAALVYIAAGFAFVYYMVNMYGSKRAGKLDSDKSKDDDEKND
;
A
#
# COMPACT_ATOMS: atom_id res chain seq x y z
N MET A 1 14.44 -6.76 63.98
CA MET A 1 13.56 -7.33 62.95
C MET A 1 13.04 -6.16 62.13
N GLN A 2 13.88 -5.67 61.21
CA GLN A 2 13.49 -4.65 60.25
C GLN A 2 13.04 -5.39 59.01
N GLN A 3 11.81 -5.10 58.59
CA GLN A 3 11.16 -5.71 57.45
C GLN A 3 11.93 -5.36 56.19
N ASP A 4 12.25 -6.40 55.44
CA ASP A 4 12.88 -6.33 54.15
C ASP A 4 11.83 -5.80 53.17
N GLU A 5 11.81 -4.48 52.98
CA GLU A 5 11.02 -3.84 51.94
C GLU A 5 11.47 -4.37 50.58
N GLU A 6 10.71 -5.32 50.07
CA GLU A 6 10.77 -5.86 48.72
C GLU A 6 10.54 -4.73 47.71
N LYS A 7 11.62 -4.02 47.36
CA LYS A 7 11.68 -3.12 46.20
C LYS A 7 11.63 -3.95 44.91
N ASN A 8 10.46 -4.49 44.59
CA ASN A 8 10.09 -4.77 43.19
C ASN A 8 9.64 -3.46 42.52
N GLY A 9 10.52 -2.47 42.55
CA GLY A 9 10.42 -1.31 41.67
C GLY A 9 11.18 -1.67 40.41
N SER A 10 10.56 -2.41 39.49
CA SER A 10 11.05 -2.51 38.13
C SER A 10 11.23 -1.08 37.63
N GLU A 11 12.48 -0.68 37.39
CA GLU A 11 12.78 0.59 36.74
C GLU A 11 11.86 0.73 35.51
N PRO A 12 11.36 1.94 35.19
CA PRO A 12 10.61 2.15 33.96
C PRO A 12 11.57 1.94 32.80
N GLY A 13 11.79 0.67 32.44
CA GLY A 13 12.68 0.28 31.38
C GLY A 13 12.16 0.89 30.11
N THR A 14 13.07 1.50 29.35
CA THR A 14 12.76 2.10 28.06
C THR A 14 11.90 1.15 27.24
N PRO A 15 10.81 1.63 26.62
CA PRO A 15 10.00 0.80 25.75
C PRO A 15 10.86 0.34 24.57
N ASP A 16 11.06 -0.98 24.45
CA ASP A 16 11.70 -1.58 23.29
C ASP A 16 10.67 -1.77 22.19
N TRP A 17 11.03 -1.41 20.96
CA TRP A 17 10.15 -1.46 19.80
C TRP A 17 9.79 -2.92 19.44
N GLY A 18 8.49 -3.21 19.28
CA GLY A 18 8.01 -4.53 18.87
C GLY A 18 8.09 -5.63 19.95
N VAL A 19 8.26 -5.24 21.22
CA VAL A 19 8.29 -6.17 22.35
C VAL A 19 7.14 -5.88 23.30
N GLU A 20 6.17 -6.80 23.37
CA GLU A 20 5.16 -6.78 24.41
C GLU A 20 5.81 -7.14 25.75
N LYS A 21 5.74 -6.23 26.73
CA LYS A 21 6.23 -6.53 28.07
C LYS A 21 5.18 -7.37 28.83
N PRO A 22 5.60 -8.48 29.48
CA PRO A 22 4.69 -9.35 30.22
C PRO A 22 4.13 -8.68 31.49
N ASP A 23 4.74 -7.59 31.93
CA ASP A 23 4.28 -6.80 33.08
C ASP A 23 3.18 -5.78 32.71
N HIS A 24 2.77 -5.72 31.44
CA HIS A 24 1.86 -4.72 30.90
C HIS A 24 2.24 -3.29 31.31
N TYR A 25 3.52 -2.98 31.52
CA TYR A 25 4.00 -1.69 32.06
C TYR A 25 3.44 -1.34 33.45
N GLY A 26 3.12 -2.34 34.28
CA GLY A 26 2.60 -2.17 35.64
C GLY A 26 1.08 -2.04 35.73
N TYR A 27 0.33 -2.34 34.66
CA TYR A 27 -1.13 -2.43 34.69
C TYR A 27 -1.59 -3.86 34.98
N ALA A 28 -2.81 -4.04 35.53
CA ALA A 28 -3.31 -5.37 35.88
C ALA A 28 -3.67 -6.22 34.65
N SER A 29 -3.87 -5.57 33.49
CA SER A 29 -4.13 -6.23 32.21
C SER A 29 -3.77 -5.33 31.04
N ASP A 30 -3.56 -5.93 29.86
CA ASP A 30 -3.41 -5.18 28.60
C ASP A 30 -4.63 -4.34 28.22
N GLU A 31 -5.81 -4.76 28.63
CA GLU A 31 -7.03 -4.00 28.36
C GLU A 31 -7.07 -2.73 29.22
N GLU A 32 -6.75 -2.83 30.50
CA GLU A 32 -6.60 -1.69 31.39
C GLU A 32 -5.50 -0.73 30.91
N ARG A 33 -4.35 -1.28 30.50
CA ARG A 33 -3.26 -0.51 29.88
C ARG A 33 -3.77 0.27 28.66
N ARG A 34 -4.42 -0.40 27.71
CA ARG A 34 -4.94 0.25 26.49
C ARG A 34 -5.97 1.34 26.80
N MET A 35 -6.80 1.16 27.83
CA MET A 35 -7.78 2.17 28.25
C MET A 35 -7.15 3.37 28.94
N LYS A 36 -6.10 3.18 29.76
CA LYS A 36 -5.47 4.26 30.54
C LYS A 36 -4.32 4.95 29.79
N ARG A 37 -3.46 4.19 29.13
CA ARG A 37 -2.22 4.65 28.46
C ARG A 37 -2.39 4.80 26.95
N GLY A 38 -3.29 4.05 26.33
CA GLY A 38 -3.44 4.00 24.88
C GLY A 38 -2.54 2.95 24.22
N LEU A 39 -2.42 3.03 22.89
CA LEU A 39 -1.48 2.21 22.11
C LEU A 39 -0.13 2.90 22.01
N GLU A 40 0.95 2.12 22.05
CA GLU A 40 2.29 2.60 21.70
C GLU A 40 2.42 2.83 20.18
N ASP A 41 3.35 3.70 19.77
CA ASP A 41 3.57 4.05 18.35
C ASP A 41 3.79 2.82 17.45
N TRP A 42 4.45 1.78 17.98
CA TRP A 42 4.68 0.53 17.26
C TRP A 42 3.42 -0.34 17.16
N GLU A 43 2.60 -0.36 18.22
CA GLU A 43 1.29 -1.05 18.20
C GLU A 43 0.33 -0.38 17.24
N LEU A 44 0.41 0.95 17.10
CA LEU A 44 -0.33 1.68 16.08
C LEU A 44 0.09 1.22 14.70
N VAL A 45 1.39 1.17 14.40
CA VAL A 45 1.91 0.72 13.10
C VAL A 45 1.47 -0.71 12.77
N GLU A 46 1.51 -1.64 13.74
CA GLU A 46 1.03 -3.02 13.54
C GLU A 46 -0.48 -3.12 13.31
N LYS A 47 -1.26 -2.18 13.86
CA LYS A 47 -2.72 -2.13 13.66
C LYS A 47 -3.15 -1.31 12.45
N ILE A 48 -2.24 -0.60 11.77
CA ILE A 48 -2.56 0.02 10.49
C ILE A 48 -2.88 -1.13 9.53
N PRO A 49 -4.14 -1.25 9.05
CA PRO A 49 -4.44 -2.24 8.04
C PRO A 49 -3.54 -1.92 6.85
N GLU A 50 -2.81 -2.91 6.33
CA GLU A 50 -2.07 -2.73 5.09
C GLU A 50 -3.03 -2.06 4.09
N SER A 51 -2.69 -0.85 3.65
CA SER A 51 -3.52 -0.05 2.74
C SER A 51 -3.53 -0.70 1.35
N GLN A 52 -4.22 -1.83 1.25
CA GLN A 52 -4.30 -2.73 0.10
C GLN A 52 -5.58 -2.45 -0.68
N ARG A 53 -5.86 -1.20 -1.06
CA ARG A 53 -6.86 -0.97 -2.12
C ARG A 53 -6.18 -1.03 -3.46
N ASN A 54 -6.15 -2.26 -4.00
CA ASN A 54 -5.98 -2.51 -5.42
C ASN A 54 -6.85 -1.53 -6.22
N LEU A 55 -6.30 -0.97 -7.30
CA LEU A 55 -7.07 -0.14 -8.21
C LEU A 55 -8.30 -0.94 -8.70
N PRO A 56 -9.52 -0.39 -8.57
CA PRO A 56 -10.71 -1.10 -9.01
C PRO A 56 -10.66 -1.40 -10.51
N TYR A 57 -11.04 -2.61 -10.92
CA TYR A 57 -11.03 -3.00 -12.34
C TYR A 57 -11.87 -2.06 -13.23
N TRP A 58 -12.92 -1.45 -12.69
CA TRP A 58 -13.73 -0.46 -13.43
C TRP A 58 -12.94 0.79 -13.81
N PHE A 59 -11.95 1.20 -13.01
CA PHE A 59 -11.11 2.37 -13.31
C PHE A 59 -10.29 2.13 -14.58
N VAL A 60 -9.71 0.92 -14.70
CA VAL A 60 -8.99 0.51 -15.92
C VAL A 60 -9.95 0.48 -17.11
N ALA A 61 -11.17 -0.03 -16.94
CA ALA A 61 -12.18 -0.02 -18.00
C ALA A 61 -12.53 1.41 -18.46
N VAL A 62 -12.67 2.37 -17.53
CA VAL A 62 -12.90 3.79 -17.86
C VAL A 62 -11.74 4.37 -18.66
N VAL A 63 -10.49 4.12 -18.25
CA VAL A 63 -9.31 4.59 -18.99
C VAL A 63 -9.32 4.06 -20.43
N VAL A 64 -9.55 2.76 -20.62
CA VAL A 64 -9.61 2.15 -21.96
C VAL A 64 -10.71 2.79 -22.82
N VAL A 65 -11.91 2.98 -22.26
CA VAL A 65 -13.02 3.62 -22.99
C VAL A 65 -12.69 5.05 -23.41
N VAL A 66 -12.13 5.86 -22.49
CA VAL A 66 -11.74 7.23 -22.79
C VAL A 66 -10.64 7.28 -23.85
N THR A 67 -9.67 6.38 -23.79
CA THR A 67 -8.62 6.26 -24.82
C THR A 67 -9.22 5.93 -26.19
N LEU A 68 -10.16 4.99 -26.27
CA LEU A 68 -10.84 4.66 -27.54
C LEU A 68 -11.63 5.84 -28.09
N ILE A 69 -12.32 6.60 -27.22
CA ILE A 69 -13.03 7.82 -27.64
C ILE A 69 -12.03 8.86 -28.17
N ALA A 70 -10.92 9.09 -27.47
CA ALA A 70 -9.89 10.03 -27.91
C ALA A 70 -9.31 9.64 -29.28
N VAL A 71 -9.01 8.36 -29.48
CA VAL A 71 -8.57 7.84 -30.79
C VAL A 71 -9.66 8.02 -31.84
N GLY A 72 -10.91 7.70 -31.50
CA GLY A 72 -12.07 7.87 -32.39
C GLY A 72 -12.29 9.32 -32.84
N LEU A 73 -12.15 10.28 -31.93
CA LEU A 73 -12.24 11.71 -32.21
C LEU A 73 -11.04 12.25 -33.01
N SER A 74 -9.92 11.52 -33.01
CA SER A 74 -8.73 11.90 -33.78
C SER A 74 -8.88 11.59 -35.27
N PHE A 75 -9.82 10.73 -35.66
CA PHE A 75 -10.07 10.42 -37.07
C PHE A 75 -10.73 11.60 -37.80
N PRO A 76 -10.44 11.77 -39.11
CA PRO A 76 -10.93 12.89 -39.92
C PRO A 76 -12.46 12.91 -40.16
N PHE A 77 -13.24 12.05 -39.48
CA PHE A 77 -14.70 12.01 -39.61
C PHE A 77 -15.41 13.18 -38.90
N TRP A 78 -14.87 13.66 -37.77
CA TRP A 78 -15.56 14.64 -36.91
C TRP A 78 -15.26 16.11 -37.20
N GLY A 79 -14.41 16.45 -38.18
CA GLY A 79 -13.99 17.85 -38.30
C GLY A 79 -13.01 18.20 -39.41
N ASP A 80 -13.07 17.53 -40.55
CA ASP A 80 -12.28 17.98 -41.69
C ASP A 80 -12.84 19.28 -42.28
N ARG A 81 -11.95 20.28 -42.39
CA ARG A 81 -12.29 21.57 -42.98
C ARG A 81 -12.27 21.42 -44.51
N PRO A 82 -13.26 21.98 -45.23
CA PRO A 82 -13.21 22.00 -46.69
C PRO A 82 -11.88 22.61 -47.18
N GLY A 83 -11.19 21.89 -48.06
CA GLY A 83 -9.90 22.28 -48.64
C GLY A 83 -8.65 21.75 -47.94
N HIS A 84 -8.77 21.10 -46.78
CA HIS A 84 -7.63 20.47 -46.09
C HIS A 84 -8.00 19.04 -45.63
N PRO A 85 -8.02 18.05 -46.55
CA PRO A 85 -8.23 16.66 -46.17
C PRO A 85 -7.04 16.17 -45.34
N ARG A 86 -7.30 15.54 -44.19
CA ARG A 86 -6.26 14.94 -43.36
C ARG A 86 -6.09 13.45 -43.67
N PRO A 87 -4.85 12.94 -43.67
CA PRO A 87 -4.63 11.50 -43.78
C PRO A 87 -5.21 10.81 -42.54
N TRP A 88 -5.75 9.61 -42.74
CA TRP A 88 -6.31 8.79 -41.67
C TRP A 88 -5.26 8.25 -40.70
N PHE A 89 -4.00 8.20 -41.15
CA PHE A 89 -2.86 7.73 -40.38
C PHE A 89 -1.63 8.57 -40.71
N ASP A 90 -0.93 9.02 -39.67
CA ASP A 90 0.31 9.77 -39.78
C ASP A 90 1.31 9.34 -38.70
N TRP A 91 2.56 9.79 -38.82
CA TRP A 91 3.62 9.46 -37.87
C TRP A 91 3.38 10.03 -36.45
N GLY A 92 2.64 11.13 -36.34
CA GLY A 92 2.20 11.67 -35.05
C GLY A 92 1.17 10.78 -34.38
N PHE A 93 0.23 10.21 -35.14
CA PHE A 93 -0.71 9.20 -34.65
C PHE A 93 0.00 7.93 -34.21
N ALA A 94 0.96 7.44 -35.00
CA ALA A 94 1.80 6.31 -34.61
C ALA A 94 2.59 6.60 -33.31
N ALA A 95 3.21 7.78 -33.21
CA ALA A 95 3.93 8.21 -32.01
C ALA A 95 3.00 8.32 -30.79
N ALA A 96 1.77 8.81 -30.97
CA ALA A 96 0.76 8.89 -29.91
C ALA A 96 0.38 7.50 -29.37
N LEU A 97 0.19 6.51 -30.25
CA LEU A 97 -0.08 5.12 -29.82
C LEU A 97 1.08 4.53 -29.02
N VAL A 98 2.32 4.76 -29.46
CA VAL A 98 3.52 4.33 -28.73
C VAL A 98 3.59 5.01 -27.36
N TYR A 99 3.33 6.32 -27.30
CA TYR A 99 3.32 7.09 -26.07
C TYR A 99 2.26 6.56 -25.07
N ILE A 100 1.04 6.31 -25.54
CA ILE A 100 -0.04 5.74 -24.72
C ILE A 100 0.36 4.35 -24.21
N ALA A 101 0.93 3.50 -25.06
CA ALA A 101 1.39 2.17 -24.67
C ALA A 101 2.50 2.23 -23.61
N ALA A 102 3.48 3.13 -23.78
CA ALA A 102 4.55 3.33 -22.81
C ALA A 102 4.03 3.85 -21.47
N GLY A 103 3.11 4.82 -21.48
CA GLY A 103 2.46 5.34 -20.28
C GLY A 103 1.63 4.26 -19.58
N PHE A 104 0.88 3.46 -20.33
CA PHE A 104 0.11 2.33 -19.79
C PHE A 104 1.04 1.30 -19.14
N ALA A 105 2.13 0.91 -19.82
CA ALA A 105 3.11 -0.02 -19.28
C ALA A 105 3.76 0.51 -17.99
N PHE A 106 4.10 1.80 -17.95
CA PHE A 106 4.65 2.44 -16.76
C PHE A 106 3.66 2.42 -15.59
N VAL A 107 2.40 2.84 -15.82
CA VAL A 107 1.37 2.82 -14.79
C VAL A 107 1.09 1.39 -14.33
N TYR A 108 0.94 0.45 -15.26
CA TYR A 108 0.75 -0.97 -14.95
C TYR A 108 1.89 -1.51 -14.07
N TYR A 109 3.13 -1.18 -14.42
CA TYR A 109 4.31 -1.58 -13.65
C TYR A 109 4.30 -0.98 -12.24
N MET A 110 4.05 0.32 -12.09
CA MET A 110 3.97 0.98 -10.78
C MET A 110 2.86 0.37 -9.92
N VAL A 111 1.69 0.16 -10.51
CA VAL A 111 0.53 -0.43 -9.81
C VAL A 111 0.81 -1.87 -9.39
N ASN A 112 1.39 -2.68 -10.27
CA ASN A 112 1.66 -4.08 -9.97
C ASN A 112 2.83 -4.24 -8.99
N MET A 113 3.83 -3.36 -9.04
CA MET A 113 4.93 -3.36 -8.08
C MET A 113 4.40 -2.92 -6.71
N TYR A 114 3.86 -1.71 -6.56
CA TYR A 114 3.45 -1.15 -5.27
C TYR A 114 2.13 -1.70 -4.71
N GLY A 115 1.31 -2.36 -5.54
CA GLY A 115 0.07 -3.02 -5.11
C GLY A 115 0.25 -4.50 -4.73
N SER A 116 1.43 -5.10 -4.96
CA SER A 116 1.66 -6.49 -4.61
C SER A 116 2.13 -6.64 -3.16
N LYS A 117 1.56 -7.62 -2.43
CA LYS A 117 2.05 -8.07 -1.11
C LYS A 117 3.55 -8.44 -1.11
N ARG A 118 4.16 -8.67 -2.28
CA ARG A 118 5.59 -8.98 -2.45
C ARG A 118 6.50 -7.75 -2.41
N ALA A 119 6.02 -6.56 -2.75
CA ALA A 119 6.86 -5.36 -2.71
C ALA A 119 6.81 -4.62 -1.36
N GLY A 120 5.79 -4.91 -0.54
CA GLY A 120 5.70 -4.42 0.84
C GLY A 120 6.42 -5.30 1.86
N LYS A 121 6.80 -6.53 1.48
CA LYS A 121 7.52 -7.46 2.34
C LYS A 121 9.02 -7.21 2.19
N LEU A 122 9.60 -6.47 3.14
CA LEU A 122 11.04 -6.40 3.30
C LEU A 122 11.55 -7.79 3.74
N ASP A 123 12.75 -8.20 3.33
CA ASP A 123 13.38 -9.45 3.79
C ASP A 123 13.52 -9.55 5.33
N SER A 124 13.24 -8.46 6.07
CA SER A 124 13.18 -8.41 7.53
C SER A 124 11.88 -8.92 8.14
N ASP A 125 10.82 -9.13 7.35
CA ASP A 125 9.55 -9.66 7.87
C ASP A 125 9.68 -11.14 8.20
N LYS A 126 9.77 -11.45 9.51
CA LYS A 126 9.74 -12.82 10.03
C LYS A 126 8.49 -13.54 9.54
N SER A 127 8.67 -14.55 8.69
CA SER A 127 7.65 -15.55 8.38
C SER A 127 7.35 -16.37 9.64
N LYS A 128 6.16 -16.19 10.21
CA LYS A 128 5.60 -17.04 11.29
C LYS A 128 5.11 -18.39 10.76
N ASP A 129 5.91 -19.09 9.96
CA ASP A 129 5.54 -20.40 9.38
C ASP A 129 6.33 -21.58 9.98
N ASP A 130 7.18 -21.36 11.00
CA ASP A 130 8.04 -22.42 11.55
C ASP A 130 7.55 -23.06 12.88
N ASP A 131 6.40 -22.64 13.43
CA ASP A 131 5.95 -23.10 14.76
C ASP A 131 4.90 -24.25 14.74
N GLU A 132 4.47 -24.75 13.58
CA GLU A 132 3.42 -25.80 13.52
C GLU A 132 3.94 -27.21 13.16
N LYS A 133 5.17 -27.54 13.58
CA LYS A 133 5.68 -28.89 13.39
C LYS A 133 6.63 -29.36 14.49
N ASN A 134 6.16 -29.42 15.73
CA ASN A 134 6.67 -30.32 16.77
C ASN A 134 5.63 -30.45 17.90
N ASP A 135 4.53 -31.16 17.63
CA ASP A 135 3.78 -31.90 18.66
C ASP A 135 4.21 -33.37 18.62
#